data_AF-A0A926AKZ5-F1
#
_entry.id   AF-A0A926AKZ5-F1
#
_cell.length_a   1.000
_cell.length_b   1.000
_cell.length_c   1.000
_cell.angle_alpha   90.00
_cell.angle_beta   90.00
_cell.angle_gamma   90.00
#
_symmetry.space_group_name_H-M   'P 1'
#
loop_
_entity.id
_entity.type
_entity.pdbx_description
1 polymer ?
#
loop_
_entity_poly.entity_id
_entity_poly.type
_entity_poly.pdbx_seq_one_letter_code
_entity_poly.pdbx_strand_id
1 'polypeptide(L)'
;MKIGTYYYPEQWPREQWQRDFDNIAAMGLRIVHMAEFAWFTMEPKPGEFHFDWLDQCVEMARQRSLDVILCTPTAAPPSWLSQEHPDTLPMDQFGRRDRFGGRRHYSPTSPAMHQATSRIVTAMAKHFGSHQSVIGWQIDNEYSGNFDQSEHTHAAFRQWLKRKYETFDVSPGAGRSFGLDGGRQKCSVFFDPQQQFRLFASLHLFD
;
A
#
# COMPACT_ATOMS: atom_id res chain seq x y z
N MET A 1 8.04 29.98 5.34
CA MET A 1 7.76 28.87 4.40
C MET A 1 8.91 27.87 4.54
N LYS A 2 8.64 26.58 4.79
CA LYS A 2 9.66 25.52 4.80
C LYS A 2 9.67 24.86 3.42
N ILE A 3 10.85 24.58 2.89
CA ILE A 3 11.06 23.82 1.65
C ILE A 3 11.84 22.55 2.03
N GLY A 4 11.50 21.43 1.41
CA GLY A 4 12.14 20.15 1.67
C GLY A 4 12.62 19.44 0.42
N THR A 5 13.28 18.32 0.62
CA THR A 5 13.71 17.41 -0.45
C THR A 5 13.40 15.96 -0.06
N TYR A 6 13.15 15.14 -1.08
CA TYR A 6 13.25 13.69 -0.97
C TYR A 6 14.74 13.32 -1.00
N TYR A 7 15.14 12.40 -0.15
CA TYR A 7 16.50 11.86 -0.10
C TYR A 7 16.45 10.35 0.15
N TYR A 8 17.26 9.61 -0.61
CA TYR A 8 17.29 8.15 -0.61
C TYR A 8 18.66 7.65 -0.14
N PRO A 9 19.00 7.81 1.15
CA PRO A 9 20.31 7.42 1.68
C PRO A 9 20.64 5.95 1.41
N GLU A 10 19.64 5.06 1.34
CA GLU A 10 19.81 3.64 1.04
C GLU A 10 20.37 3.37 -0.37
N GLN A 11 20.34 4.37 -1.26
CA GLN A 11 20.88 4.28 -2.62
C GLN A 11 22.30 4.83 -2.75
N TRP A 12 22.86 5.42 -1.67
CA TRP A 12 24.17 6.06 -1.69
C TRP A 12 25.14 5.41 -0.68
N PRO A 13 26.44 5.32 -1.00
CA PRO A 13 27.46 4.93 -0.04
C PRO A 13 27.45 5.83 1.20
N ARG A 14 27.69 5.25 2.38
CA ARG A 14 27.56 5.95 3.68
C ARG A 14 28.49 7.15 3.79
N GLU A 15 29.64 7.11 3.11
CA GLU A 15 30.63 8.18 3.10
C GLU A 15 30.10 9.48 2.48
N GLN A 16 29.00 9.40 1.70
CA GLN A 16 28.37 10.55 1.06
C GLN A 16 27.31 11.23 1.92
N TRP A 17 26.73 10.52 2.91
CA TRP A 17 25.58 11.04 3.66
C TRP A 17 25.88 12.35 4.38
N GLN A 18 27.04 12.44 5.05
CA GLN A 18 27.46 13.65 5.74
C GLN A 18 27.48 14.86 4.81
N ARG A 19 28.11 14.72 3.64
CA ARG A 19 28.17 15.75 2.58
C ARG A 19 26.78 16.13 2.11
N ASP A 20 25.91 15.14 1.88
CA ASP A 20 24.56 15.38 1.35
C ASP A 20 23.70 16.14 2.36
N PHE A 21 23.73 15.76 3.64
CA PHE A 21 23.03 16.48 4.70
C PHE A 21 23.59 17.90 4.91
N ASP A 22 24.91 18.10 4.84
CA ASP A 22 25.53 19.43 4.87
C ASP A 22 25.02 20.31 3.72
N ASN A 23 24.98 19.75 2.50
CA ASN A 23 24.51 20.46 1.31
C ASN A 23 23.02 20.79 1.39
N ILE A 24 22.17 19.85 1.84
CA ILE A 24 20.73 20.09 2.04
C ILE A 24 20.52 21.28 2.98
N ALA A 25 21.23 21.31 4.11
CA ALA A 25 21.15 22.41 5.06
C ALA A 25 21.70 23.73 4.49
N ALA A 26 22.83 23.69 3.78
CA ALA A 26 23.46 24.87 3.17
C ALA A 26 22.61 25.51 2.07
N MET A 27 21.81 24.70 1.35
CA MET A 27 20.84 25.19 0.36
C MET A 27 19.61 25.87 0.99
N GLY A 28 19.51 25.90 2.31
CA GLY A 28 18.38 26.50 3.03
C GLY A 28 17.14 25.62 3.10
N LEU A 29 17.24 24.35 2.71
CA LEU A 29 16.18 23.36 2.92
C LEU A 29 16.01 23.07 4.41
N ARG A 30 14.79 22.74 4.81
CA ARG A 30 14.41 22.55 6.23
C ARG A 30 13.78 21.21 6.53
N ILE A 31 13.39 20.45 5.50
CA ILE A 31 12.73 19.15 5.64
C ILE A 31 13.44 18.14 4.74
N VAL A 32 13.71 16.95 5.27
CA VAL A 32 14.17 15.79 4.51
C VAL A 32 13.13 14.67 4.60
N HIS A 33 12.74 14.12 3.45
CA HIS A 33 11.81 13.00 3.34
C HIS A 33 12.58 11.73 2.94
N MET A 34 12.40 10.62 3.66
CA MET A 34 13.20 9.39 3.47
C MET A 34 12.36 8.10 3.59
N ALA A 35 12.97 7.00 3.15
CA ALA A 35 12.57 5.60 3.41
C ALA A 35 11.37 5.02 2.64
N GLU A 36 10.82 5.70 1.63
CA GLU A 36 9.61 5.26 0.92
C GLU A 36 9.74 3.91 0.18
N PHE A 37 10.94 3.56 -0.28
CA PHE A 37 11.22 2.30 -0.99
C PHE A 37 12.22 1.42 -0.24
N ALA A 38 12.51 1.74 1.03
CA ALA A 38 13.58 1.11 1.80
C ALA A 38 13.14 -0.14 2.58
N TRP A 39 12.03 -0.80 2.19
CA TRP A 39 11.50 -1.95 2.95
C TRP A 39 12.57 -3.04 3.05
N PHE A 40 13.13 -3.48 1.93
CA PHE A 40 14.16 -4.52 1.94
C PHE A 40 15.39 -4.15 2.79
N THR A 41 15.81 -2.89 2.76
CA THR A 41 16.94 -2.40 3.57
C THR A 41 16.62 -2.39 5.06
N MET A 42 15.35 -2.18 5.43
CA MET A 42 14.89 -2.17 6.83
C MET A 42 14.46 -3.55 7.34
N GLU A 43 13.97 -4.43 6.48
CA GLU A 43 13.51 -5.79 6.80
C GLU A 43 13.96 -6.75 5.68
N PRO A 44 15.25 -7.12 5.64
CA PRO A 44 15.79 -8.01 4.60
C PRO A 44 15.23 -9.44 4.67
N LYS A 45 14.71 -9.84 5.84
CA LYS A 45 14.00 -11.10 6.09
C LYS A 45 12.80 -10.85 7.01
N PRO A 46 11.75 -11.69 6.97
CA PRO A 46 10.57 -11.50 7.81
C PRO A 46 10.92 -11.35 9.30
N GLY A 47 10.60 -10.19 9.88
CA GLY A 47 10.80 -9.88 11.29
C GLY A 47 12.23 -9.50 11.71
N GLU A 48 13.19 -9.48 10.79
CA GLU A 48 14.58 -9.05 11.06
C GLU A 48 14.73 -7.58 10.68
N PHE A 49 14.77 -6.66 11.65
CA PHE A 49 14.81 -5.21 11.38
C PHE A 49 16.20 -4.60 11.50
N HIS A 50 16.61 -3.84 10.49
CA HIS A 50 17.90 -3.14 10.42
C HIS A 50 17.68 -1.63 10.30
N PHE A 51 17.50 -0.94 11.44
CA PHE A 51 17.22 0.50 11.47
C PHE A 51 18.46 1.40 11.67
N ASP A 52 19.62 0.83 12.04
CA ASP A 52 20.84 1.59 12.38
C ASP A 52 21.27 2.60 11.32
N TRP A 53 21.04 2.30 10.04
CA TRP A 53 21.39 3.20 8.94
C TRP A 53 20.47 4.42 8.90
N LEU A 54 19.18 4.23 9.17
CA LEU A 54 18.18 5.29 9.18
C LEU A 54 18.31 6.12 10.44
N ASP A 55 18.66 5.50 11.58
CA ASP A 55 19.04 6.21 12.82
C ASP A 55 20.17 7.21 12.57
N GLN A 56 21.22 6.79 11.87
CA GLN A 56 22.34 7.67 11.50
C GLN A 56 21.87 8.84 10.63
N CYS A 57 21.00 8.60 9.65
CA CYS A 57 20.46 9.66 8.79
C CYS A 57 19.58 10.65 9.58
N VAL A 58 18.72 10.15 10.47
CA VAL A 58 17.88 10.98 11.33
C VAL A 58 18.72 11.82 12.29
N GLU A 59 19.81 11.26 12.83
CA GLU A 59 20.74 12.00 13.68
C GLU A 59 21.52 13.07 12.89
N MET A 60 21.97 12.76 11.67
CA MET A 60 22.58 13.77 10.78
C MET A 60 21.62 14.92 10.47
N ALA A 61 20.34 14.61 10.23
CA ALA A 61 19.30 15.62 10.05
C ALA A 61 19.14 16.49 11.31
N ARG A 62 19.06 15.85 12.50
CA ARG A 62 18.93 16.53 13.79
C ARG A 62 20.08 17.51 14.06
N GLN A 63 21.32 17.09 13.82
CA GLN A 63 22.51 17.93 14.02
C GLN A 63 22.50 19.21 13.19
N ARG A 64 21.76 19.22 12.08
CA ARG A 64 21.63 20.35 11.15
C ARG A 64 20.30 21.09 11.29
N SER A 65 19.52 20.77 12.32
CA SER A 65 18.19 21.33 12.54
C SER A 65 17.26 21.14 11.33
N LEU A 66 17.37 19.98 10.66
CA LEU A 66 16.44 19.55 9.63
C LEU A 66 15.31 18.74 10.27
N ASP A 67 14.08 19.06 9.89
CA ASP A 67 12.94 18.22 10.21
C ASP A 67 12.94 17.00 9.28
N VAL A 68 12.43 15.87 9.78
CA VAL A 68 12.35 14.60 9.06
C VAL A 68 10.88 14.21 8.85
N ILE A 69 10.56 13.81 7.63
CA ILE A 69 9.35 13.05 7.33
C ILE A 69 9.79 11.64 6.94
N LEU A 70 9.29 10.63 7.65
CA LEU A 70 9.53 9.23 7.30
C LEU A 70 8.36 8.68 6.50
N CYS A 71 8.64 7.88 5.49
CA CYS A 71 7.62 7.20 4.73
C CYS A 71 7.50 5.74 5.16
N THR A 72 6.27 5.22 5.28
CA THR A 72 6.10 3.78 5.41
C THR A 72 6.50 3.14 4.07
N PRO A 73 7.34 2.09 4.06
CA PRO A 73 8.02 1.63 2.85
C PRO A 73 7.16 0.73 1.98
N THR A 74 5.83 0.80 2.16
CA THR A 74 4.85 -0.20 1.70
C THR A 74 4.63 -0.16 0.19
N ALA A 75 5.10 0.90 -0.47
CA ALA A 75 5.02 1.08 -1.91
C ALA A 75 5.88 0.10 -2.71
N ALA A 76 6.95 -0.44 -2.11
CA ALA A 76 7.85 -1.41 -2.75
C ALA A 76 8.16 -2.56 -1.79
N PRO A 77 7.25 -3.54 -1.65
CA PRO A 77 7.48 -4.69 -0.79
C PRO A 77 8.68 -5.51 -1.28
N PRO A 78 9.43 -6.17 -0.39
CA PRO A 78 10.62 -6.93 -0.76
C PRO A 78 10.26 -8.23 -1.49
N SER A 79 11.20 -8.75 -2.28
CA SER A 79 10.97 -9.96 -3.10
C SER A 79 10.61 -11.18 -2.26
N TRP A 80 11.19 -11.34 -1.07
CA TRP A 80 10.90 -12.45 -0.16
C TRP A 80 9.40 -12.54 0.17
N LEU A 81 8.69 -11.41 0.28
CA LEU A 81 7.27 -11.41 0.61
C LEU A 81 6.44 -12.06 -0.50
N SER A 82 6.73 -11.74 -1.75
CA SER A 82 6.04 -12.34 -2.90
C SER A 82 6.46 -13.79 -3.17
N GLN A 83 7.66 -14.19 -2.72
CA GLN A 83 8.13 -15.58 -2.80
C GLN A 83 7.43 -16.47 -1.77
N GLU A 84 7.29 -16.00 -0.53
CA GLU A 84 6.59 -16.72 0.54
C GLU A 84 5.06 -16.67 0.37
N HIS A 85 4.54 -15.53 -0.07
CA HIS A 85 3.11 -15.26 -0.23
C HIS A 85 2.83 -14.73 -1.64
N PRO A 86 2.75 -15.60 -2.67
CA PRO A 86 2.45 -15.17 -4.03
C PRO A 86 1.10 -14.45 -4.18
N ASP A 87 0.15 -14.71 -3.27
CA ASP A 87 -1.15 -14.06 -3.23
C ASP A 87 -1.09 -12.58 -2.80
N THR A 88 0.08 -12.08 -2.40
CA THR A 88 0.34 -10.65 -2.23
C THR A 88 0.42 -9.90 -3.55
N LEU A 89 0.74 -10.58 -4.67
CA LEU A 89 0.77 -9.95 -6.00
C LEU A 89 -0.65 -9.88 -6.59
N PRO A 90 -1.03 -8.77 -7.25
CA PRO A 90 -2.35 -8.63 -7.84
C PRO A 90 -2.55 -9.59 -9.03
N MET A 91 -3.80 -9.82 -9.41
CA MET A 91 -4.17 -10.52 -10.64
C MET A 91 -4.82 -9.58 -11.64
N ASP A 92 -4.49 -9.73 -12.93
CA ASP A 92 -5.14 -8.99 -13.99
C ASP A 92 -6.52 -9.58 -14.34
N GLN A 93 -7.24 -8.91 -15.25
CA GLN A 93 -8.57 -9.32 -15.74
C GLN A 93 -8.60 -10.67 -16.45
N PHE A 94 -7.45 -11.23 -16.82
CA PHE A 94 -7.34 -12.55 -17.44
C PHE A 94 -6.95 -13.62 -16.41
N GLY A 95 -6.93 -13.28 -15.12
CA GLY A 95 -6.54 -14.18 -14.03
C GLY A 95 -5.03 -14.43 -13.96
N ARG A 96 -4.21 -13.64 -14.65
CA ARG A 96 -2.76 -13.78 -14.62
C ARG A 96 -2.22 -13.00 -13.43
N ARG A 97 -1.44 -13.68 -12.59
CA ARG A 97 -0.75 -13.06 -11.47
C ARG A 97 0.40 -12.19 -11.97
N ASP A 98 0.51 -11.01 -11.38
CA ASP A 98 1.63 -10.10 -11.64
C ASP A 98 2.96 -10.68 -11.13
N ARG A 99 4.07 -10.01 -11.40
CA ARG A 99 5.42 -10.43 -11.00
C ARG A 99 6.13 -9.31 -10.23
N PHE A 100 7.02 -9.73 -9.34
CA PHE A 100 7.96 -8.82 -8.69
C PHE A 100 8.87 -8.13 -9.73
N GLY A 101 9.27 -6.90 -9.44
CA GLY A 101 10.29 -6.16 -10.21
C GLY A 101 9.97 -4.69 -10.46
N GLY A 102 8.71 -4.28 -10.25
CA GLY A 102 8.29 -2.87 -10.28
C GLY A 102 8.10 -2.27 -8.89
N ARG A 103 7.19 -1.29 -8.78
CA ARG A 103 6.65 -0.77 -7.51
C ARG A 103 5.13 -0.90 -7.50
N ARG A 104 4.53 -0.91 -6.31
CA ARG A 104 3.09 -1.08 -6.06
C ARG A 104 2.50 -2.40 -6.61
N HIS A 105 3.32 -3.43 -6.80
CA HIS A 105 2.88 -4.75 -7.25
C HIS A 105 2.27 -5.55 -6.08
N TYR A 106 1.34 -4.96 -5.34
CA TYR A 106 0.68 -5.61 -4.22
C TYR A 106 -0.85 -5.54 -4.34
N SER A 107 -1.51 -6.57 -3.81
CA SER A 107 -2.95 -6.60 -3.61
C SER A 107 -3.29 -5.94 -2.26
N PRO A 108 -4.08 -4.85 -2.24
CA PRO A 108 -4.48 -4.18 -1.01
C PRO A 108 -5.54 -4.95 -0.22
N THR A 109 -5.94 -6.14 -0.65
CA THR A 109 -6.90 -7.00 0.07
C THR A 109 -6.26 -8.30 0.54
N SER A 110 -4.99 -8.56 0.18
CA SER A 110 -4.25 -9.73 0.64
C SER A 110 -4.03 -9.69 2.16
N PRO A 111 -4.46 -10.72 2.91
CA PRO A 111 -4.20 -10.82 4.35
C PRO A 111 -2.70 -10.85 4.67
N ALA A 112 -1.89 -11.53 3.86
CA ALA A 112 -0.44 -11.59 4.03
C ALA A 112 0.20 -10.21 3.85
N MET A 113 -0.24 -9.44 2.84
CA MET A 113 0.22 -8.07 2.60
C MET A 113 -0.13 -7.15 3.78
N HIS A 114 -1.35 -7.28 4.33
CA HIS A 114 -1.78 -6.53 5.52
C HIS A 114 -0.95 -6.87 6.76
N GLN A 115 -0.68 -8.15 7.00
CA GLN A 115 0.13 -8.59 8.13
C GLN A 115 1.57 -8.09 8.03
N ALA A 116 2.19 -8.20 6.84
CA ALA A 116 3.53 -7.68 6.59
C ALA A 116 3.59 -6.16 6.75
N THR A 117 2.63 -5.43 6.18
CA THR A 117 2.50 -3.98 6.32
C THR A 117 2.36 -3.57 7.78
N SER A 118 1.45 -4.20 8.52
CA SER A 118 1.25 -3.92 9.94
C SER A 118 2.53 -4.15 10.73
N ARG A 119 3.28 -5.22 10.42
CA ARG A 119 4.53 -5.54 11.09
C ARG A 119 5.61 -4.47 10.87
N ILE A 120 5.92 -4.11 9.61
CA ILE A 120 6.96 -3.10 9.33
C ILE A 120 6.55 -1.72 9.86
N VAL A 121 5.30 -1.31 9.67
CA VAL A 121 4.80 -0.01 10.14
C VAL A 121 4.83 0.06 11.67
N THR A 122 4.44 -1.01 12.35
CA THR A 122 4.51 -1.07 13.82
C THR A 122 5.95 -1.01 14.31
N ALA A 123 6.88 -1.71 13.66
CA ALA A 123 8.29 -1.67 14.01
C ALA A 123 8.87 -0.26 13.85
N MET A 124 8.62 0.39 12.71
CA MET A 124 9.04 1.78 12.47
C MET A 124 8.41 2.77 13.46
N ALA A 125 7.11 2.65 13.73
CA ALA A 125 6.43 3.54 14.67
C ALA A 125 6.96 3.39 16.09
N LYS A 126 7.27 2.16 16.53
CA LYS A 126 7.90 1.91 17.84
C LYS A 126 9.31 2.48 17.91
N HIS A 127 10.08 2.38 16.83
CA HIS A 127 11.49 2.80 16.81
C HIS A 127 11.65 4.32 16.66
N PHE A 128 10.94 4.94 15.71
CA PHE A 128 11.10 6.35 15.36
C PHE A 128 9.99 7.27 15.90
N GLY A 129 8.89 6.74 16.40
CA GLY A 129 7.68 7.52 16.72
C GLY A 129 7.85 8.56 17.83
N SER A 130 8.87 8.43 18.68
CA SER A 130 9.22 9.41 19.72
C SER A 130 10.42 10.29 19.37
N HIS A 131 11.02 10.14 18.19
CA HIS A 131 12.21 10.90 17.82
C HIS A 131 11.84 12.35 17.47
N GLN A 132 12.42 13.33 18.16
CA GLN A 132 12.00 14.74 18.08
C GLN A 132 12.16 15.36 16.68
N SER A 133 13.12 14.89 15.88
CA SER A 133 13.29 15.36 14.49
C SER A 133 12.25 14.80 13.54
N VAL A 134 11.54 13.71 13.87
CA VAL A 134 10.51 13.13 13.02
C VAL A 134 9.21 13.87 13.25
N ILE A 135 8.85 14.78 12.34
CA ILE A 135 7.70 15.67 12.48
C ILE A 135 6.43 15.14 11.84
N GLY A 136 6.53 14.04 11.09
CA GLY A 136 5.41 13.48 10.35
C GLY A 136 5.75 12.21 9.60
N TRP A 137 4.69 11.59 9.08
CA TRP A 137 4.77 10.35 8.32
C TRP A 137 4.03 10.48 6.99
N GLN A 138 4.66 10.05 5.91
CA GLN A 138 3.96 9.74 4.67
C GLN A 138 3.55 8.27 4.70
N ILE A 139 2.29 7.99 4.39
CA ILE A 139 1.80 6.61 4.33
C ILE A 139 1.86 6.16 2.87
N ASP A 140 2.61 5.10 2.63
CA ASP A 140 2.85 4.52 1.31
C ASP A 140 3.42 5.56 0.32
N ASN A 141 3.30 5.31 -0.97
CA ASN A 141 3.63 6.28 -2.00
C ASN A 141 2.68 6.11 -3.19
N GLU A 142 1.91 7.17 -3.48
CA GLU A 142 1.02 7.26 -4.63
C GLU A 142 0.04 6.07 -4.73
N TYR A 143 -0.86 5.96 -3.76
CA TYR A 143 -1.96 5.00 -3.83
C TYR A 143 -2.66 5.08 -5.19
N SER A 144 -2.63 3.99 -5.95
CA SER A 144 -3.35 3.85 -7.20
C SER A 144 -4.33 2.69 -7.12
N GLY A 145 -5.39 2.79 -7.90
CA GLY A 145 -6.28 1.65 -8.17
C GLY A 145 -5.58 0.66 -9.08
N ASN A 146 -4.53 -0.01 -8.59
CA ASN A 146 -3.98 -1.15 -9.31
C ASN A 146 -5.09 -2.18 -9.43
N PHE A 147 -5.38 -2.55 -10.67
CA PHE A 147 -6.48 -3.44 -10.98
C PHE A 147 -6.12 -4.82 -10.42
N ASP A 148 -6.81 -5.25 -9.36
CA ASP A 148 -6.64 -6.56 -8.76
C ASP A 148 -7.94 -7.36 -8.88
N GLN A 149 -7.85 -8.49 -9.56
CA GLN A 149 -8.94 -9.43 -9.78
C GLN A 149 -8.73 -10.73 -9.00
N SER A 150 -7.89 -10.70 -7.96
CA SER A 150 -7.69 -11.82 -7.07
C SER A 150 -8.96 -12.18 -6.29
N GLU A 151 -9.02 -13.42 -5.80
CA GLU A 151 -10.13 -13.89 -4.96
C GLU A 151 -10.27 -13.06 -3.67
N HIS A 152 -9.16 -12.56 -3.12
CA HIS A 152 -9.18 -11.66 -1.97
C HIS A 152 -9.93 -10.36 -2.28
N THR A 153 -9.67 -9.77 -3.45
CA THR A 153 -10.36 -8.55 -3.88
C THR A 153 -11.83 -8.80 -4.17
N HIS A 154 -12.17 -9.94 -4.81
CA HIS A 154 -13.57 -10.31 -5.01
C HIS A 154 -14.29 -10.54 -3.68
N ALA A 155 -13.66 -11.22 -2.72
CA ALA A 155 -14.22 -11.41 -1.38
C ALA A 155 -14.43 -10.09 -0.64
N ALA A 156 -13.42 -9.21 -0.65
CA ALA A 156 -13.50 -7.89 -0.03
C ALA A 156 -14.59 -7.03 -0.67
N PHE A 157 -14.74 -7.08 -1.99
CA PHE A 157 -15.80 -6.37 -2.71
C PHE A 157 -17.18 -6.88 -2.34
N ARG A 158 -17.39 -8.20 -2.27
CA ARG A 158 -18.65 -8.78 -1.80
C ARG A 158 -19.00 -8.36 -0.37
N GLN A 159 -18.01 -8.32 0.52
CA GLN A 159 -18.22 -7.84 1.88
C GLN A 159 -18.53 -6.34 1.91
N TRP A 160 -17.88 -5.54 1.07
CA TRP A 160 -18.18 -4.12 0.93
C TRP A 160 -19.61 -3.88 0.43
N LEU A 161 -20.07 -4.65 -0.57
CA LEU A 161 -21.46 -4.62 -1.03
C LEU A 161 -22.44 -4.95 0.11
N LYS A 162 -22.16 -6.00 0.89
CA LYS A 162 -22.98 -6.37 2.06
C LYS A 162 -23.09 -5.22 3.06
N ARG A 163 -21.97 -4.58 3.40
CA ARG A 163 -21.96 -3.45 4.36
C ARG A 163 -22.66 -2.22 3.81
N LYS A 164 -22.45 -1.90 2.54
CA LYS A 164 -22.97 -0.65 1.94
C LYS A 164 -24.49 -0.69 1.74
N TYR A 165 -25.04 -1.85 1.42
CA TYR A 165 -26.45 -1.97 1.03
C TYR A 165 -27.34 -2.64 2.08
N GLU A 166 -26.77 -3.16 3.17
CA GLU A 166 -27.39 -3.69 4.41
C GLU A 166 -28.41 -4.82 4.23
N THR A 167 -29.46 -4.60 3.44
CA THR A 167 -30.53 -5.53 3.10
C THR A 167 -30.64 -5.70 1.60
N PHE A 168 -30.51 -6.94 1.12
CA PHE A 168 -30.89 -7.32 -0.23
C PHE A 168 -32.22 -8.03 -0.16
N ASP A 169 -33.19 -7.56 -0.93
CA ASP A 169 -34.39 -8.36 -1.15
C ASP A 169 -34.01 -9.53 -2.07
N VAL A 170 -34.07 -10.74 -1.50
CA VAL A 170 -33.69 -12.01 -2.13
C VAL A 170 -34.88 -12.69 -2.80
N SER A 171 -36.06 -12.06 -2.82
CA SER A 171 -37.21 -12.63 -3.52
C SER A 171 -36.97 -12.66 -5.04
N PRO A 172 -37.44 -13.70 -5.77
CA PRO A 172 -37.26 -13.79 -7.21
C PRO A 172 -37.81 -12.54 -7.91
N GLY A 173 -36.92 -11.77 -8.55
CA GLY A 173 -37.28 -10.52 -9.24
C GLY A 173 -37.09 -9.23 -8.42
N ALA A 174 -36.69 -9.31 -7.14
CA ALA A 174 -36.54 -8.15 -6.26
C ALA A 174 -35.08 -7.71 -6.01
N GLY A 175 -34.15 -8.10 -6.87
CA GLY A 175 -32.81 -7.54 -6.82
C GLY A 175 -32.87 -6.01 -6.94
N ARG A 176 -32.18 -5.27 -6.06
CA ARG A 176 -31.86 -3.86 -6.36
C ARG A 176 -30.94 -3.87 -7.58
N SER A 177 -31.48 -3.45 -8.72
CA SER A 177 -30.70 -3.30 -9.94
C SER A 177 -29.70 -2.16 -9.75
N PHE A 178 -28.41 -2.46 -9.87
CA PHE A 178 -27.40 -1.44 -10.06
C PHE A 178 -27.37 -1.09 -11.54
N GLY A 179 -28.15 -0.07 -11.92
CA GLY A 179 -28.13 0.47 -13.27
C GLY A 179 -26.89 1.33 -13.44
N LEU A 180 -26.02 0.97 -14.39
CA LEU A 180 -25.25 2.00 -15.10
C LEU A 180 -26.26 2.68 -16.02
N ASP A 181 -26.76 3.85 -15.62
CA ASP A 181 -27.62 4.68 -16.48
C ASP A 181 -26.81 5.04 -17.73
N GLY A 182 -26.99 4.26 -18.80
CA GLY A 182 -26.24 4.42 -20.04
C GLY A 182 -26.22 3.24 -21.02
N GLY A 183 -26.58 2.00 -20.65
CA GLY A 183 -26.69 0.96 -21.69
C GLY A 183 -26.91 -0.48 -21.21
N ARG A 184 -27.97 -1.11 -21.74
CA ARG A 184 -28.24 -2.55 -22.00
C ARG A 184 -27.74 -3.65 -21.03
N GLN A 185 -27.20 -3.35 -19.86
CA GLN A 185 -26.75 -4.33 -18.87
C GLN A 185 -27.32 -3.98 -17.50
N LYS A 186 -28.21 -4.83 -17.00
CA LYS A 186 -28.65 -4.81 -15.60
C LYS A 186 -27.87 -5.88 -14.84
N CYS A 187 -26.90 -5.46 -14.03
CA CYS A 187 -26.29 -6.36 -13.06
C CYS A 187 -27.20 -6.46 -11.84
N SER A 188 -27.71 -7.67 -11.59
CA SER A 188 -28.48 -7.98 -10.39
C SER A 188 -27.59 -8.82 -9.47
N VAL A 189 -27.44 -8.38 -8.22
CA VAL A 189 -26.68 -9.12 -7.21
C VAL A 189 -27.68 -10.00 -6.46
N PHE A 190 -27.53 -11.32 -6.58
CA PHE A 190 -28.35 -12.30 -5.86
C PHE A 190 -27.52 -12.98 -4.78
N PHE A 191 -28.15 -13.21 -3.62
CA PHE A 191 -27.59 -14.04 -2.55
C PHE A 191 -28.29 -15.40 -2.58
N ASP A 192 -27.52 -16.46 -2.80
CA ASP A 192 -28.00 -17.83 -2.60
C ASP A 192 -28.26 -18.03 -1.08
N PRO A 193 -29.33 -18.74 -0.66
CA PRO A 193 -29.53 -19.15 0.73
C PRO A 193 -28.34 -19.86 1.39
N GLN A 194 -27.38 -20.41 0.63
CA GLN A 194 -26.10 -20.94 1.15
C GLN A 194 -24.99 -19.90 1.33
N GLN A 195 -25.28 -18.60 1.19
CA GLN A 195 -24.32 -17.48 1.24
C GLN A 195 -23.21 -17.51 0.16
N GLN A 196 -23.31 -18.38 -0.84
CA GLN A 196 -22.45 -18.28 -2.02
C GLN A 196 -22.91 -17.11 -2.89
N PHE A 197 -22.00 -16.16 -3.11
CA PHE A 197 -22.25 -15.04 -3.99
C PHE A 197 -22.12 -15.49 -5.43
N ARG A 198 -23.20 -15.40 -6.21
CA ARG A 198 -23.14 -15.56 -7.66
C ARG A 198 -23.47 -14.23 -8.33
N LEU A 199 -22.47 -13.66 -8.99
CA LEU A 199 -22.66 -12.47 -9.82
C LEU A 199 -23.27 -12.96 -11.15
N PHE A 200 -24.59 -12.87 -11.26
CA PHE A 200 -25.27 -13.11 -12.53
C PHE A 200 -25.39 -11.77 -13.26
N ALA A 201 -24.52 -11.56 -14.24
CA ALA A 201 -24.82 -10.58 -15.29
C ALA A 201 -25.87 -11.22 -16.21
N SER A 202 -27.13 -10.83 -16.11
CA SER A 202 -28.09 -11.13 -17.19
C SER A 202 -27.94 -10.07 -18.26
N LEU A 203 -27.41 -10.48 -19.41
CA LEU A 203 -27.57 -9.73 -20.65
C LEU A 203 -29.01 -9.93 -21.09
N HIS A 204 -29.92 -9.10 -20.60
CA HIS A 204 -31.19 -8.91 -21.29
C HIS A 204 -30.90 -8.08 -22.53
N LEU A 205 -30.61 -8.78 -23.64
CA LEU A 205 -30.85 -8.24 -24.97
C LEU A 205 -32.36 -8.05 -25.07
N PHE A 206 -32.82 -6.84 -24.78
CA PHE A 206 -34.09 -6.39 -25.32
C PHE A 206 -33.82 -6.12 -26.81
N ASP A 207 -34.58 -6.79 -27.68
CA ASP A 207 -34.53 -6.63 -29.15
C ASP A 207 -34.55 -5.17 -29.59
#